data_AF-A0AAD6NVV1-F1
#
_entry.id   AF-A0AAD6NVV1-F1
#
_cell.length_a   1.000
_cell.length_b   1.000
_cell.length_c   1.000
_cell.angle_alpha   90.00
_cell.angle_beta   90.00
_cell.angle_gamma   90.00
#
_symmetry.space_group_name_H-M   'P 1'
#
loop_
_entity.id
_entity.type
_entity.pdbx_description
1 polymer ?
#
loop_
_entity_poly.entity_id
_entity_poly.type
_entity_poly.pdbx_seq_one_letter_code
_entity_poly.pdbx_strand_id
1 'polypeptide(L)'
;MKEELCMDTYKFGEIILEILTNGRLGNSGGSKQSKPKEVLLREIYSENQTGSADAMQEEIKLVFEVALLCMRSRPSDRPSMEDALKLLSGVKSQPYEQFFESAPSLLLHPAREEYSQKGVDGWYVK
;
A
#
# COMPACT_ATOMS: atom_id res chain seq x y z
N MET A 1 -16.95 -8.49 -12.70
CA MET A 1 -16.99 -8.59 -11.22
C MET A 1 -15.92 -9.50 -10.61
N LYS A 2 -16.00 -10.84 -10.65
CA LYS A 2 -14.99 -11.69 -9.96
C LYS A 2 -13.56 -11.54 -10.51
N GLU A 3 -13.44 -11.38 -11.82
CA GLU A 3 -12.15 -11.17 -12.50
C GLU A 3 -11.55 -9.79 -12.18
N GLU A 4 -12.38 -8.75 -12.14
CA GLU A 4 -11.97 -7.38 -11.77
C GLU A 4 -11.45 -7.33 -10.33
N LEU A 5 -12.18 -7.90 -9.36
CA LEU A 5 -11.73 -7.93 -7.95
C LEU A 5 -10.39 -8.67 -7.78
N CYS A 6 -10.17 -9.71 -8.58
CA CYS A 6 -8.92 -10.44 -8.62
C CYS A 6 -7.78 -9.62 -9.23
N MET A 7 -8.07 -8.77 -10.23
CA MET A 7 -7.10 -7.80 -10.75
C MET A 7 -6.82 -6.71 -9.73
N ASP A 8 -7.82 -6.19 -9.03
CA ASP A 8 -7.64 -5.15 -8.00
C ASP A 8 -6.69 -5.63 -6.91
N THR A 9 -6.82 -6.88 -6.48
CA THR A 9 -5.91 -7.50 -5.50
C THR A 9 -4.48 -7.57 -6.06
N TYR A 10 -4.33 -7.96 -7.33
CA TYR A 10 -3.01 -8.02 -7.96
C TYR A 10 -2.37 -6.62 -8.08
N LYS A 11 -3.14 -5.63 -8.53
CA LYS A 11 -2.71 -4.23 -8.65
C LYS A 11 -2.36 -3.61 -7.31
N PHE A 12 -3.08 -3.97 -6.26
CA PHE A 12 -2.73 -3.60 -4.89
C PHE A 12 -1.35 -4.12 -4.49
N GLY A 13 -1.03 -5.38 -4.81
CA GLY A 13 0.31 -5.92 -4.58
C GLY A 13 1.41 -5.19 -5.38
N GLU A 14 1.15 -4.85 -6.65
CA GLU A 14 2.08 -4.05 -7.47
C GLU A 14 2.35 -2.68 -6.83
N ILE A 15 1.30 -2.00 -6.37
CA ILE A 15 1.41 -0.70 -5.69
C ILE A 15 2.22 -0.81 -4.40
N ILE A 16 2.00 -1.86 -3.58
CA ILE A 16 2.80 -2.05 -2.36
C ILE A 16 4.29 -2.20 -2.70
N LEU A 17 4.65 -3.02 -3.69
CA LEU A 17 6.05 -3.17 -4.09
C LEU A 17 6.63 -1.87 -4.67
N GLU A 18 5.83 -1.10 -5.41
CA GLU A 18 6.24 0.22 -5.88
C GLU A 18 6.57 1.14 -4.71
N ILE A 19 5.72 1.19 -3.68
CA ILE A 19 5.95 1.98 -2.46
C ILE A 19 7.23 1.53 -1.75
N LEU A 20 7.39 0.23 -1.50
CA LEU A 20 8.58 -0.33 -0.81
C LEU A 20 9.88 -0.06 -1.56
N THR A 21 9.83 0.09 -2.88
CA THR A 21 10.97 0.35 -3.75
C THR A 21 11.09 1.83 -4.16
N ASN A 22 10.31 2.72 -3.53
CA ASN A 22 10.23 4.15 -3.86
C ASN A 22 10.06 4.42 -5.37
N GLY A 23 9.20 3.65 -6.05
CA GLY A 23 8.92 3.80 -7.48
C GLY A 23 9.86 3.06 -8.43
N ARG A 24 10.92 2.40 -7.94
CA ARG A 24 11.95 1.80 -8.81
C ARG A 24 11.51 0.51 -9.50
N LEU A 25 10.55 -0.25 -8.94
CA LEU A 25 10.11 -1.51 -9.53
C LEU A 25 9.15 -1.33 -10.73
N GLY A 26 8.36 -0.24 -10.74
CA GLY A 26 7.36 0.05 -11.78
C GLY A 26 7.95 0.45 -13.15
N ASN A 27 9.22 0.85 -13.19
CA ASN A 27 9.84 1.40 -14.40
C ASN A 27 10.54 0.36 -15.30
N SER A 28 10.55 -0.93 -14.91
CA SER A 28 11.25 -1.99 -15.66
C SER A 28 10.35 -2.60 -16.73
N GLY A 29 9.98 -1.79 -17.72
CA GLY A 29 9.15 -2.18 -18.86
C GLY A 29 9.77 -3.20 -19.85
N GLY A 30 10.61 -4.15 -19.42
CA GLY A 30 11.15 -5.11 -20.39
C GLY A 30 12.15 -6.18 -19.96
N SER A 31 12.67 -6.20 -18.73
CA SER A 31 13.66 -7.22 -18.34
C SER A 31 13.17 -8.04 -17.15
N LYS A 32 12.56 -9.19 -17.47
CA LYS A 32 12.05 -10.21 -16.52
C LYS A 32 13.18 -11.04 -15.88
N GLN A 33 14.23 -10.39 -15.39
CA GLN A 33 15.10 -11.04 -14.41
C GLN A 33 14.42 -10.86 -13.06
N SER A 34 13.48 -11.77 -12.73
CA SER A 34 12.89 -11.80 -11.39
C SER A 34 14.03 -12.02 -10.41
N LYS A 35 14.45 -10.96 -9.71
CA LYS A 35 15.42 -11.07 -8.64
C LYS A 35 14.85 -12.05 -7.60
N PRO A 36 15.68 -12.92 -6.99
CA PRO A 36 15.26 -13.72 -5.85
C PRO A 36 14.65 -12.81 -4.78
N LYS A 37 13.61 -13.28 -4.11
CA LYS A 37 12.85 -12.50 -3.11
C LYS A 37 13.75 -11.95 -2.02
N GLU A 38 14.73 -12.74 -1.60
CA GLU A 38 15.70 -12.41 -0.55
C GLU A 38 16.64 -11.28 -0.98
N VAL A 39 16.99 -11.25 -2.26
CA VAL A 39 17.82 -10.17 -2.84
C VAL A 39 17.01 -8.88 -2.89
N LEU A 40 15.76 -8.93 -3.37
CA LEU A 40 14.89 -7.78 -3.43
C LEU A 40 14.58 -7.21 -2.03
N LEU A 41 14.29 -8.08 -1.06
CA LEU A 41 14.01 -7.66 0.31
C LEU A 41 15.24 -7.00 0.97
N ARG A 42 16.46 -7.49 0.69
CA ARG A 42 17.70 -6.86 1.16
C ARG A 42 17.90 -5.47 0.56
N GLU A 43 17.63 -5.29 -0.73
CA GLU A 43 17.69 -3.98 -1.39
C GLU A 43 16.70 -3.01 -0.71
N ILE A 44 15.45 -3.44 -0.51
CA ILE A 44 14.42 -2.65 0.19
C ILE A 44 14.90 -2.19 1.57
N TYR A 45 15.49 -3.09 2.38
CA TYR A 45 16.01 -2.69 3.70
C TYR A 45 17.13 -1.65 3.62
N SER A 46 18.04 -1.81 2.66
CA SER A 46 19.16 -0.89 2.47
C SER A 46 18.72 0.49 2.01
N GLU A 47 17.73 0.55 1.11
CA GLU A 47 17.24 1.78 0.52
C GLU A 47 16.35 2.58 1.48
N ASN A 48 15.54 1.88 2.30
CA ASN A 48 14.69 2.51 3.31
C ASN A 48 15.47 2.95 4.56
N GLN A 49 16.81 2.86 4.55
CA GLN A 49 17.70 3.25 5.67
C GLN A 49 17.28 2.65 7.01
N THR A 50 16.67 1.46 6.98
CA THR A 50 16.33 0.73 8.18
C THR A 50 17.65 0.30 8.81
N GLY A 51 18.07 0.95 9.90
CA GLY A 51 19.13 0.40 10.75
C GLY A 51 18.74 -0.98 11.27
N SER A 52 19.54 -1.59 12.15
CA SER A 52 19.17 -2.86 12.82
C SER A 52 17.98 -2.74 13.79
N ALA A 53 17.07 -1.79 13.56
CA ALA A 53 15.80 -1.67 14.25
C ALA A 53 14.90 -2.80 13.75
N ASP A 54 15.00 -3.96 14.42
CA ASP A 54 14.29 -5.20 14.09
C ASP A 54 12.78 -4.98 13.85
N ALA A 55 12.16 -4.04 14.57
CA ALA A 55 10.74 -3.73 14.43
C ALA A 55 10.37 -3.23 13.02
N MET A 56 11.13 -2.29 12.45
CA MET A 56 10.84 -1.72 11.13
C MET A 56 11.12 -2.73 10.01
N GLN A 57 12.14 -3.57 10.18
CA GLN A 57 12.43 -4.65 9.23
C GLN A 57 11.33 -5.70 9.22
N GLU A 58 10.79 -6.09 10.38
CA GLU A 58 9.67 -7.03 10.46
C GLU A 58 8.38 -6.46 9.85
N GLU A 59 8.11 -5.15 10.00
CA GLU A 59 6.99 -4.49 9.32
C GLU A 59 7.15 -4.50 7.80
N ILE A 60 8.33 -4.10 7.29
CA ILE A 60 8.65 -4.13 5.86
C ILE A 60 8.52 -5.55 5.32
N LYS A 61 9.03 -6.55 6.05
CA LYS A 61 8.94 -7.97 5.67
C LYS A 61 7.50 -8.43 5.56
N LEU A 62 6.66 -8.09 6.54
CA LEU A 62 5.24 -8.43 6.52
C LEU A 62 4.54 -7.80 5.31
N VAL A 63 4.74 -6.50 5.08
CA VAL A 63 4.17 -5.78 3.93
C VAL A 63 4.65 -6.37 2.60
N PHE A 64 5.93 -6.73 2.51
CA PHE A 64 6.51 -7.38 1.34
C PHE A 64 5.89 -8.75 1.06
N GLU A 65 5.74 -9.61 2.06
CA GLU A 65 5.11 -10.93 1.90
C GLU A 65 3.64 -10.82 1.49
N VAL A 66 2.89 -9.86 2.06
CA VAL A 66 1.50 -9.61 1.64
C VAL A 66 1.44 -9.20 0.16
N ALA A 67 2.35 -8.34 -0.30
CA ALA A 67 2.42 -7.95 -1.71
C ALA A 67 2.64 -9.17 -2.63
N LEU A 68 3.53 -10.08 -2.24
CA LEU A 68 3.79 -11.31 -2.99
C LEU A 68 2.60 -12.27 -3.00
N LEU A 69 1.81 -12.33 -1.92
CA LEU A 69 0.56 -13.10 -1.88
C LEU A 69 -0.48 -12.52 -2.84
N CYS A 70 -0.66 -11.19 -2.82
CA CYS A 70 -1.55 -10.47 -3.72
C CYS A 70 -1.19 -10.66 -5.21
N MET A 71 0.11 -10.80 -5.52
CA MET A 71 0.63 -10.95 -6.88
C MET A 71 0.80 -12.39 -7.35
N ARG A 72 0.24 -13.40 -6.65
CA ARG A 72 0.34 -14.79 -7.09
C ARG A 72 -0.19 -14.98 -8.52
N SER A 73 0.51 -15.78 -9.30
CA SER A 73 0.20 -16.03 -10.71
C SER A 73 -1.21 -16.58 -10.89
N ARG A 74 -1.63 -17.48 -10.00
CA ARG A 74 -2.97 -18.06 -9.99
C ARG A 74 -3.95 -17.18 -9.19
N PRO A 75 -5.01 -16.66 -9.83
CA PRO A 75 -6.10 -15.90 -9.19
C PRO A 75 -6.62 -16.48 -7.88
N SER A 76 -6.85 -17.80 -7.84
CA SER A 76 -7.42 -18.49 -6.68
C SER A 76 -6.51 -18.53 -5.46
N ASP A 77 -5.21 -18.28 -5.65
CA ASP A 77 -4.23 -18.35 -4.58
C ASP A 77 -3.98 -16.97 -3.94
N ARG A 78 -4.59 -15.92 -4.51
CA ARG A 78 -4.55 -14.55 -3.98
C ARG A 78 -5.54 -14.44 -2.82
N PRO A 79 -5.22 -13.66 -1.79
CA PRO A 79 -6.18 -13.36 -0.73
C PRO A 79 -7.37 -12.54 -1.27
N SER A 80 -8.48 -12.50 -0.54
CA SER A 80 -9.45 -11.44 -0.75
C SER A 80 -8.85 -10.10 -0.30
N MET A 81 -9.39 -8.96 -0.77
CA MET A 81 -8.93 -7.65 -0.29
C MET A 81 -9.12 -7.52 1.22
N GLU A 82 -10.19 -8.07 1.77
CA GLU A 82 -10.43 -8.11 3.21
C GLU A 82 -9.33 -8.88 3.95
N ASP A 83 -8.94 -10.05 3.43
CA ASP A 83 -7.87 -10.85 4.04
C ASP A 83 -6.49 -10.20 3.90
N ALA A 84 -6.22 -9.53 2.78
CA ALA A 84 -5.00 -8.74 2.60
C ALA A 84 -4.89 -7.63 3.67
N LEU A 85 -5.99 -6.91 3.94
CA LEU A 85 -6.03 -5.90 4.99
C LEU A 85 -5.87 -6.51 6.39
N LYS A 86 -6.45 -7.68 6.66
CA LYS A 86 -6.24 -8.40 7.93
C LYS A 86 -4.77 -8.78 8.12
N LEU A 87 -4.11 -9.28 7.09
CA LEU A 87 -2.67 -9.60 7.15
C LEU A 87 -1.84 -8.36 7.44
N LEU A 88 -2.19 -7.21 6.84
CA LEU A 88 -1.51 -5.94 7.09
C LEU A 88 -1.84 -5.35 8.48
N SER A 89 -3.02 -5.60 9.02
CA SER A 89 -3.41 -5.12 10.37
C SER A 89 -2.62 -5.77 11.51
N GLY A 90 -1.86 -6.83 11.22
CA GLY A 90 -0.87 -7.40 12.14
C GLY A 90 0.39 -6.54 12.30
N VAL A 91 0.60 -5.55 11.43
CA VAL A 91 1.54 -4.45 11.68
C VAL A 91 1.01 -3.71 12.90
N LYS A 92 1.75 -3.73 14.01
CA LYS A 92 1.37 -3.00 15.22
C LYS A 92 1.15 -1.56 14.80
N SER A 93 -0.09 -1.12 14.78
CA SER A 93 -0.39 0.30 14.67
C SER A 93 0.28 0.96 15.87
N GLN A 94 1.44 1.59 15.67
CA GLN A 94 1.73 2.75 16.49
C GLN A 94 0.53 3.65 16.27
N PRO A 95 -0.28 3.91 17.31
CA PRO A 95 -1.47 4.72 17.11
C PRO A 95 -1.01 6.02 16.48
N TYR A 96 -1.62 6.34 15.36
CA TYR A 96 -1.56 7.63 14.66
C TYR A 96 -1.84 8.81 15.62
N GLU A 97 -2.30 8.53 16.84
CA GLU A 97 -2.38 9.42 18.00
C GLU A 97 -1.09 10.20 18.29
N GLN A 98 0.11 9.63 18.10
CA GLN A 98 1.33 10.39 18.44
C GLN A 98 1.67 11.50 17.42
N PHE A 99 1.09 11.46 16.21
CA PHE A 99 1.26 12.51 15.23
C PHE A 99 0.26 13.66 15.42
N PHE A 100 -0.97 13.35 15.86
CA PHE A 100 -2.02 14.35 16.07
C PHE A 100 -1.87 15.17 17.36
N GLU A 101 -1.17 14.68 18.39
CA GLU A 101 -0.90 15.49 19.60
C GLU A 101 -0.02 16.74 19.31
N SER A 102 0.69 16.76 18.18
CA SER A 102 1.53 17.89 17.77
C SER A 102 0.88 18.80 16.71
N ALA A 103 -0.29 18.45 16.20
CA ALA A 103 -1.02 19.28 15.25
C ALA A 103 -1.83 20.34 16.02
N PRO A 104 -1.61 21.64 15.80
CA PRO A 104 -2.44 22.67 16.40
C PRO A 104 -3.92 22.45 16.05
N SER A 105 -4.83 22.69 17.01
CA SER A 105 -6.28 22.50 16.90
C SER A 105 -6.96 23.22 15.71
N LEU A 106 -6.21 24.02 14.94
CA LEU A 106 -6.67 24.79 13.79
C LEU A 106 -6.72 23.99 12.46
N LEU A 107 -6.18 22.77 12.40
CA LEU A 107 -6.32 21.91 11.20
C LEU A 107 -7.56 21.00 11.21
N LEU A 108 -8.36 21.02 12.30
CA LEU A 108 -9.62 20.29 12.39
C LEU A 108 -10.82 21.20 12.09
N HIS A 109 -10.78 21.95 10.99
CA HIS A 109 -11.99 22.48 10.36
C HIS A 109 -12.55 21.42 9.38
N PRO A 110 -13.89 21.29 9.27
CA PRO A 110 -14.52 20.10 8.72
C PRO A 110 -14.45 20.08 7.19
N ALA A 111 -13.42 19.46 6.62
CA ALA A 111 -13.38 19.11 5.20
C ALA A 111 -14.37 17.98 4.82
N ARG A 112 -15.39 17.72 5.65
CA ARG A 112 -16.41 16.67 5.44
C ARG A 112 -17.76 17.22 4.95
N GLU A 113 -18.01 18.52 5.04
CA GLU A 113 -19.35 19.08 4.77
C GLU A 113 -19.45 19.92 3.48
N GLU A 114 -18.33 20.40 2.92
CA GLU A 114 -18.36 21.18 1.66
C GLU A 114 -18.56 20.34 0.38
N TYR A 115 -18.27 19.04 0.41
CA TYR A 115 -18.44 18.16 -0.76
C TYR A 115 -19.91 17.77 -1.02
N SER A 116 -20.81 17.90 -0.04
CA SER A 116 -22.21 17.50 -0.20
C SER A 116 -23.11 18.62 -0.75
N GLN A 117 -22.73 19.89 -0.58
CA GLN A 117 -23.61 21.01 -0.93
C GLN A 117 -23.44 21.53 -2.37
N LYS A 118 -22.35 21.15 -3.07
CA LYS A 118 -22.09 21.58 -4.46
C LYS A 118 -22.59 20.60 -5.54
N GLY A 119 -23.42 19.63 -5.16
CA GLY A 119 -23.87 18.52 -6.02
C GLY A 119 -25.26 18.65 -6.66
N VAL A 120 -25.94 19.79 -6.51
CA VAL A 120 -27.21 20.07 -7.19
C VAL A 120 -27.17 21.51 -7.68
N ASP A 121 -26.64 21.72 -8.89
CA ASP A 121 -27.06 22.75 -9.84
C ASP A 121 -26.00 22.88 -10.95
N GLY A 122 -26.37 22.49 -12.17
CA GLY A 122 -25.76 23.06 -13.36
C GLY A 122 -24.70 22.25 -14.11
N TRP A 123 -24.95 20.97 -14.40
CA TRP A 123 -24.38 20.37 -15.61
C TRP A 123 -25.26 20.76 -16.81
N TYR A 124 -25.15 22.01 -17.27
CA TYR A 124 -25.46 22.31 -18.68
C TYR A 124 -24.15 22.41 -19.45
N VAL A 125 -24.13 21.60 -20.50
CA VAL A 125 -23.06 21.36 -21.44
C VAL A 125 -22.99 22.56 -22.39
N LYS A 126 -21.78 23.15 -22.52
CA LYS A 126 -21.30 24.05 -23.58
C LYS A 126 -22.11 25.31 -23.92
#